data_AF-A0A6B3FGC7-F1
#
_entry.id   AF-A0A6B3FGC7-F1
#
_cell.length_a   1.000
_cell.length_b   1.000
_cell.length_c   1.000
_cell.angle_alpha   90.00
_cell.angle_beta   90.00
_cell.angle_gamma   90.00
#
_symmetry.space_group_name_H-M   'P 1'
#
loop_
_entity.id
_entity.type
_entity.pdbx_description
1 polymer ?
#
loop_
_entity_poly.entity_id
_entity_poly.type
_entity_poly.pdbx_seq_one_letter_code
_entity_poly.pdbx_strand_id
1 'polypeptide(L)' 'RAAPGTLTVEVRDPSPERPVPRTPRLDGTTGGFGWPMVREIAESLTVRPEPDGGKTVVAVLAR' A
#
# COMPACT_ATOMS: atom_id res chain seq x y z
N ARG A 1 2.92 -4.25 14.04
CA ARG A 1 3.87 -3.69 15.04
C ARG A 1 5.23 -3.54 14.35
N ALA A 2 5.84 -2.36 14.42
CA ALA A 2 7.15 -2.12 13.80
C ALA A 2 8.27 -2.83 14.57
N ALA A 3 9.25 -3.33 13.83
CA ALA A 3 10.50 -3.87 14.37
C ALA A 3 11.52 -2.74 14.54
N PRO A 4 12.60 -2.92 15.33
CA PRO A 4 13.69 -1.97 15.37
C PRO A 4 14.22 -1.66 13.96
N GLY A 5 14.41 -0.39 13.63
CA GLY A 5 14.89 0.04 12.32
C GLY A 5 13.85 0.00 11.20
N THR A 6 12.57 -0.26 11.49
CA THR A 6 11.51 -0.23 10.46
C THR A 6 10.36 0.72 10.83
N LEU A 7 9.62 1.14 9.80
CA LEU A 7 8.36 1.83 9.90
C LEU A 7 7.25 0.92 9.36
N THR A 8 6.21 0.65 10.15
CA THR A 8 5.01 -0.04 9.68
C THR A 8 3.87 0.96 9.49
N VAL A 9 3.30 0.97 8.28
CA VAL A 9 2.12 1.76 7.93
C VAL A 9 0.95 0.79 7.70
N GLU A 10 -0.17 1.04 8.37
CA GLU A 10 -1.39 0.26 8.23
C GLU A 10 -2.54 1.17 7.77
N VAL A 11 -3.18 0.81 6.65
CA VAL A 11 -4.32 1.55 6.09
C VAL A 11 -5.52 0.62 6.02
N ARG A 12 -6.54 0.91 6.83
CA ARG A 12 -7.84 0.22 6.80
C ARG A 12 -8.72 0.85 5.73
N ASP A 13 -9.37 0.00 4.95
CA ASP A 13 -10.29 0.40 3.88
C ASP A 13 -11.52 -0.53 3.94
N PRO A 14 -12.74 0.01 4.09
CA PRO A 14 -13.97 -0.78 4.10
C PRO A 14 -14.22 -1.54 2.79
N SER A 15 -13.58 -1.16 1.69
CA SER A 15 -13.68 -1.89 0.43
C SER A 15 -12.82 -3.16 0.46
N PRO A 16 -13.37 -4.34 0.07
CA PRO A 16 -12.59 -5.56 -0.08
C PRO A 16 -11.67 -5.55 -1.31
N GLU A 17 -11.85 -4.59 -2.23
CA GLU A 17 -11.12 -4.58 -3.50
C GLU A 17 -9.62 -4.41 -3.28
N ARG A 18 -8.81 -5.29 -3.89
CA ARG A 18 -7.36 -5.18 -3.80
C ARG A 18 -6.84 -3.94 -4.54
N PRO A 19 -5.75 -3.31 -4.08
CA PRO A 19 -5.13 -2.22 -4.82
C PRO A 19 -4.76 -2.63 -6.25
N VAL A 20 -5.26 -1.87 -7.24
CA VAL A 20 -4.98 -2.12 -8.66
C VAL A 20 -3.93 -1.10 -9.14
N PRO A 21 -2.76 -1.55 -9.64
CA PRO A 21 -1.80 -0.65 -10.27
C PRO A 21 -2.42 0.08 -11.45
N ARG A 22 -2.18 1.38 -11.54
CA ARG A 22 -2.45 2.17 -12.74
C ARG A 22 -1.13 2.49 -13.41
N THR A 23 -1.08 2.43 -14.74
CA THR A 23 0.11 2.84 -15.51
C THR A 23 0.43 4.29 -15.19
N PRO A 24 1.62 4.61 -14.66
CA PRO A 24 2.01 5.99 -14.42
C PRO A 24 2.12 6.73 -15.75
N ARG A 25 1.52 7.92 -15.84
CA ARG A 25 1.67 8.81 -17.00
C ARG A 25 2.56 9.99 -16.65
N LEU A 26 3.61 10.19 -17.44
CA LEU A 26 4.58 11.27 -17.25
C LEU A 26 4.08 12.63 -17.78
N ASP A 27 2.92 12.66 -18.44
CA ASP A 27 2.32 13.88 -18.99
C ASP A 27 1.75 14.84 -17.93
N GLY A 28 1.75 14.45 -16.65
CA GLY A 28 1.29 15.27 -15.52
C GLY A 28 -0.24 15.41 -15.42
N THR A 29 -1.00 14.89 -16.38
CA THR A 29 -2.47 15.05 -16.44
C THR A 29 -3.22 13.98 -15.66
N THR A 30 -2.62 12.79 -15.55
CA THR A 30 -3.22 11.64 -14.91
C THR A 30 -2.16 11.01 -14.02
N GLY A 31 -2.41 10.91 -12.71
CA GLY A 31 -1.47 10.32 -11.75
C GLY A 31 -1.23 8.81 -11.97
N GLY A 32 -1.28 8.03 -10.88
CA GLY A 32 -1.04 6.57 -10.95
C GLY A 32 0.33 6.12 -10.45
N PHE A 33 1.16 7.05 -10.00
CA PHE A 33 2.46 6.76 -9.37
C PHE A 33 2.34 6.14 -7.98
N GLY A 34 1.25 6.40 -7.25
CA GLY A 34 1.15 6.06 -5.82
C GLY A 34 1.36 4.58 -5.51
N TRP A 35 0.56 3.69 -6.11
CA TRP A 35 0.69 2.25 -5.83
C TRP A 35 2.03 1.66 -6.34
N PRO A 36 2.51 1.95 -7.56
CA PRO A 36 3.86 1.59 -7.97
C PRO A 36 4.94 2.07 -7.02
N MET A 37 4.87 3.32 -6.52
CA MET A 37 5.83 3.87 -5.56
C MET A 37 5.82 3.08 -4.24
N VAL A 38 4.64 2.77 -3.69
CA VAL A 38 4.53 1.96 -2.46
C VAL A 38 5.15 0.57 -2.65
N ARG A 39 4.95 -0.07 -3.81
CA ARG A 39 5.54 -1.37 -4.10
C ARG A 39 7.06 -1.34 -4.20
N GLU A 40 7.64 -0.22 -4.62
CA GLU A 40 9.08 -0.05 -4.77
C GLU A 40 9.77 0.25 -3.43
N ILE A 41 9.17 1.12 -2.60
CA ILE A 41 9.82 1.59 -1.36
C ILE A 41 9.58 0.67 -0.15
N ALA A 42 8.58 -0.20 -0.21
CA ALA A 42 8.27 -1.10 0.89
C ALA A 42 9.13 -2.36 0.83
N GLU A 43 9.78 -2.71 1.94
CA GLU A 43 10.46 -4.00 2.11
C GLU A 43 9.47 -5.17 2.12
N SER A 44 8.26 -4.92 2.63
CA SER A 44 7.15 -5.86 2.54
C SER A 44 5.81 -5.16 2.42
N LEU A 45 4.89 -5.80 1.69
CA LEU A 45 3.56 -5.27 1.44
C LEU A 45 2.54 -6.41 1.52
N THR A 46 1.60 -6.32 2.46
CA THR A 46 0.56 -7.33 2.68
C THR A 46 -0.81 -6.68 2.62
N VAL A 47 -1.77 -7.35 1.98
CA VAL A 47 -3.19 -6.97 2.02
C VAL A 47 -3.95 -8.06 2.77
N ARG A 48 -4.47 -7.72 3.95
CA ARG A 48 -5.20 -8.63 4.83
C ARG A 48 -6.69 -8.34 4.74
N PRO A 49 -7.56 -9.32 4.47
CA PRO A 49 -9.00 -9.11 4.61
C PRO A 49 -9.34 -8.88 6.09
N GLU A 50 -10.35 -8.05 6.35
CA GLU A 50 -10.87 -7.78 7.68
C GLU A 50 -12.22 -8.49 7.89
N PRO A 51 -12.58 -8.88 9.13
CA PRO A 51 -13.82 -9.60 9.41
C PRO A 51 -15.10 -8.84 9.05
N ASP A 52 -15.04 -7.51 8.95
CA ASP A 52 -16.15 -6.63 8.58
C ASP A 52 -16.35 -6.51 7.06
N GLY A 53 -15.56 -7.23 6.26
CA GLY A 53 -15.65 -7.24 4.81
C GLY A 53 -14.71 -6.25 4.11
N GLY A 54 -13.94 -5.46 4.86
CA GLY A 54 -12.91 -4.58 4.31
C GLY A 54 -11.53 -5.25 4.16
N LYS A 55 -10.50 -4.42 4.07
CA LYS A 55 -9.10 -4.85 4.06
C LYS A 55 -8.20 -3.89 4.84
N THR A 56 -7.08 -4.40 5.31
CA THR A 56 -5.95 -3.60 5.79
C THR A 56 -4.75 -3.81 4.87
N VAL A 57 -4.24 -2.72 4.29
CA VAL A 57 -2.94 -2.72 3.61
C VAL A 57 -1.85 -2.41 4.64
N VAL A 58 -0.86 -3.29 4.73
CA VAL A 58 0.29 -3.16 5.63
C VAL A 58 1.55 -3.02 4.79
N ALA A 59 2.25 -1.91 4.94
CA ALA A 59 3.56 -1.68 4.35
C ALA A 59 4.62 -1.58 5.45
N VAL A 60 5.75 -2.25 5.26
CA VAL A 60 6.94 -2.12 6.12
C VAL A 60 8.04 -1.48 5.30
N LEU A 61 8.65 -0.42 5.85
CA LEU A 61 9.72 0.35 5.22
C LEU A 61 10.95 0.32 6.12
N ALA A 62 12.14 0.34 5.50
CA ALA A 62 13.38 0.67 6.18
C ALA A 62 13.31 2.09 6.77
N ARG A 63 13.97 2.32 7.89
CA ARG A 63 13.98 3.60 8.59
C ARG A 63 15.29 4.35 8.45
#